data_AF-A0A852NIZ0-F1
#
_entry.id   AF-A0A852NIZ0-F1
#
_cell.length_a   1.000
_cell.length_b   1.000
_cell.length_c   1.000
_cell.angle_alpha   90.00
_cell.angle_beta   90.00
_cell.angle_gamma   90.00
#
_symmetry.space_group_name_H-M   'P 1'
#
loop_
_entity.id
_entity.type
_entity.pdbx_description
1 polymer ?
#
loop_
_entity_poly.entity_id
_entity_poly.type
_entity_poly.pdbx_seq_one_letter_code
_entity_poly.pdbx_strand_id
1 'polypeptide(L)'
;MAALVALGATPVPKIFATMEEGPIPGGMNPGEVWLESHGRSLGHFVAGTWLKPPGRTSLECREAATGRTAAVVPAGDSSDLAVAVAAAAAAAEAWAGLGGPERGQRLTRLATTLDGDCRGTMGALLALAGGRPLCQTFGADLDLGLRLLRVPAGGVQVPGLEGWTPLGVVAVVLAGPCSLPALLWKLGPLLAMGEQHGGTVGDLGDSLETLGTTGDPGDKG
;
A
#
# COMPACT_ATOMS: atom_id res chain seq x y z
N MET A 1 6.36 -43.98 7.10
CA MET A 1 7.64 -43.50 6.52
C MET A 1 7.99 -44.27 5.25
N ALA A 2 7.26 -44.06 4.15
CA ALA A 2 7.59 -44.74 2.87
C ALA A 2 7.30 -43.90 1.61
N ALA A 3 6.64 -42.74 1.72
CA ALA A 3 6.27 -41.93 0.56
C ALA A 3 7.25 -40.78 0.23
N LEU A 4 8.22 -40.47 1.09
CA LEU A 4 9.16 -39.36 0.90
C LEU A 4 10.46 -39.72 0.15
N VAL A 5 10.68 -41.01 -0.17
CA VAL A 5 11.92 -41.47 -0.82
C VAL A 5 11.90 -41.23 -2.34
N ALA A 6 10.74 -40.94 -2.93
CA ALA A 6 10.59 -40.80 -4.39
C ALA A 6 11.07 -39.45 -4.96
N LEU A 7 11.48 -38.48 -4.14
CA LEU A 7 11.84 -37.12 -4.59
C LEU A 7 13.32 -36.72 -4.38
N GLY A 8 14.20 -37.62 -3.95
CA GLY A 8 15.64 -37.34 -3.91
C GLY A 8 16.01 -36.08 -3.10
N ALA A 9 15.42 -35.92 -1.90
CA ALA A 9 15.70 -34.77 -1.05
C ALA A 9 17.21 -34.72 -0.69
N THR A 10 17.87 -33.63 -1.07
CA THR A 10 19.28 -33.40 -0.73
C THR A 10 19.49 -33.39 0.78
N PRO A 11 20.55 -34.02 1.30
CA PRO A 11 20.83 -34.02 2.73
C PRO A 11 21.04 -32.59 3.23
N VAL A 12 20.44 -32.27 4.38
CA VAL A 12 20.42 -30.93 5.02
C VAL A 12 21.79 -30.21 5.01
N PRO A 13 22.95 -30.86 5.26
CA PRO A 13 24.26 -30.20 5.18
C PRO A 13 24.62 -29.65 3.80
N LYS A 14 24.13 -30.26 2.70
CA LYS A 14 24.38 -29.78 1.33
C LYS A 14 23.55 -28.56 0.97
N ILE A 15 22.34 -28.45 1.53
CA ILE A 15 21.47 -27.28 1.36
C ILE A 15 22.13 -26.05 2.00
N PHE A 16 22.69 -26.22 3.20
CA PHE A 16 23.42 -25.13 3.87
C PHE A 16 24.73 -24.75 3.18
N ALA A 17 25.32 -25.63 2.36
CA ALA A 17 26.53 -25.34 1.62
C ALA A 17 26.30 -24.47 0.37
N THR A 18 25.14 -24.60 -0.28
CA THR A 18 24.79 -23.80 -1.47
C THR A 18 23.96 -22.57 -1.14
N MET A 19 23.32 -22.53 0.04
CA MET A 19 22.28 -21.56 0.41
C MET A 19 21.17 -21.45 -0.65
N GLU A 20 20.97 -22.51 -1.43
CA GLU A 20 19.98 -22.57 -2.50
C GLU A 20 18.60 -22.73 -1.87
N GLU A 21 17.75 -21.72 -2.06
CA GLU A 21 16.38 -21.76 -1.56
C GLU A 21 15.59 -22.83 -2.32
N GLY A 22 14.82 -23.64 -1.60
CA GLY A 22 14.04 -24.72 -2.20
C GLY A 22 13.00 -24.18 -3.20
N PRO A 23 12.66 -24.94 -4.26
CA PRO A 23 11.63 -24.55 -5.20
C PRO A 23 10.30 -24.34 -4.48
N ILE A 24 9.52 -23.34 -4.91
CA ILE A 24 8.18 -23.07 -4.36
C ILE A 24 7.36 -24.37 -4.44
N PRO A 25 6.92 -24.95 -3.32
CA PRO A 25 6.20 -26.22 -3.34
C PRO A 25 4.83 -26.03 -4.02
N GLY A 26 4.67 -26.61 -5.22
CA GLY A 26 3.39 -26.75 -5.90
C GLY A 26 2.89 -25.49 -6.62
N GLY A 27 2.87 -25.56 -7.95
CA GLY A 27 2.07 -24.67 -8.80
C GLY A 27 2.82 -23.52 -9.47
N MET A 28 2.14 -22.93 -10.46
CA MET A 28 2.58 -21.75 -11.20
C MET A 28 2.75 -20.57 -10.23
N ASN A 29 3.82 -19.79 -10.41
CA ASN A 29 4.08 -18.59 -9.61
C ASN A 29 2.82 -17.68 -9.64
N PRO A 30 2.22 -17.31 -8.49
CA PRO A 30 0.98 -16.53 -8.47
C PRO A 30 1.13 -15.16 -9.14
N GLY A 31 2.34 -14.60 -9.17
CA GLY A 31 2.64 -13.39 -9.95
C GLY A 31 2.54 -13.62 -11.45
N GLU A 32 3.03 -14.76 -11.95
CA GLU A 32 2.93 -15.13 -13.38
C GLU A 32 1.48 -15.40 -13.77
N VAL A 33 0.71 -16.13 -12.94
CA VAL A 33 -0.73 -16.34 -13.14
C VAL A 33 -1.46 -14.99 -13.24
N TRP A 34 -1.11 -14.05 -12.36
CA TRP A 34 -1.71 -12.73 -12.38
C TRP A 34 -1.34 -11.96 -13.65
N LEU A 35 -0.07 -11.98 -14.07
CA LEU A 35 0.36 -11.35 -15.32
C LEU A 35 -0.34 -11.93 -16.55
N GLU A 36 -0.50 -13.26 -16.60
CA GLU A 36 -1.21 -13.96 -17.67
C GLU A 36 -2.70 -13.60 -17.71
N SER A 37 -3.36 -13.52 -16.56
CA SER A 37 -4.77 -13.11 -16.48
C SER A 37 -5.00 -11.65 -16.96
N HIS A 38 -3.95 -10.83 -16.96
CA HIS A 38 -3.96 -9.46 -17.48
C HIS A 38 -3.36 -9.36 -18.90
N GLY A 39 -3.09 -10.49 -19.55
CA GLY A 39 -2.54 -10.55 -20.91
C GLY A 39 -1.14 -9.95 -21.04
N ARG A 40 -0.38 -9.87 -19.93
CA ARG A 40 0.94 -9.20 -19.84
C ARG A 40 0.96 -7.77 -20.39
N SER A 41 -0.19 -7.12 -20.43
CA SER A 41 -0.36 -5.75 -20.91
C SER A 41 -1.08 -4.95 -19.83
N LEU A 42 -0.35 -4.07 -19.17
CA LEU A 42 -0.87 -3.24 -18.08
C LEU A 42 -1.24 -1.85 -18.62
N GLY A 43 -2.15 -1.16 -17.94
CA GLY A 43 -2.59 0.20 -18.28
C GLY A 43 -2.28 1.21 -17.18
N HIS A 44 -2.60 2.47 -17.43
CA HIS A 44 -2.60 3.49 -16.39
C HIS A 44 -3.85 3.34 -15.52
N PHE A 45 -3.72 3.42 -14.20
CA PHE A 45 -4.88 3.38 -13.30
C PHE A 45 -5.34 4.79 -12.97
N VAL A 46 -6.49 5.20 -13.50
CA VAL A 46 -7.06 6.55 -13.32
C VAL A 46 -8.55 6.45 -13.02
N ALA A 47 -9.01 7.19 -12.01
CA ALA A 47 -10.42 7.24 -11.59
C ALA A 47 -11.06 5.85 -11.33
N GLY A 48 -10.29 4.89 -10.82
CA GLY A 48 -10.79 3.54 -10.54
C GLY A 48 -10.80 2.59 -11.74
N THR A 49 -10.29 3.02 -12.90
CA THR A 49 -10.30 2.25 -14.14
C THR A 49 -8.91 2.10 -14.74
N TRP A 50 -8.69 1.00 -15.46
CA TRP A 50 -7.47 0.76 -16.22
C TRP A 50 -7.60 1.34 -17.63
N LEU A 51 -6.80 2.34 -17.95
CA LEU A 51 -6.75 3.01 -19.24
C LEU A 51 -5.59 2.51 -20.08
N LYS A 52 -5.87 2.16 -21.34
CA LYS A 52 -4.88 1.79 -22.36
C LYS A 52 -5.04 2.74 -23.55
N PRO A 53 -4.37 3.90 -23.55
CA PRO A 53 -4.53 4.87 -24.63
C PRO A 53 -3.98 4.27 -25.94
N PRO A 54 -4.71 4.37 -27.07
CA PRO A 54 -4.25 3.86 -28.35
C PRO A 54 -3.07 4.69 -28.88
N GLY A 55 -2.17 4.05 -29.64
CA GLY A 55 -1.06 4.75 -30.30
C GLY A 55 0.10 5.15 -29.37
N ARG A 56 0.13 4.65 -28.12
CA ARG A 56 1.25 4.85 -27.20
C ARG A 56 2.41 3.93 -27.51
N THR A 57 3.62 4.43 -27.29
CA THR A 57 4.83 3.60 -27.30
C THR A 57 4.77 2.63 -26.13
N SER A 58 5.03 1.36 -26.38
CA SER A 58 5.07 0.31 -25.36
C SER A 58 6.41 0.31 -24.64
N LEU A 59 6.40 0.36 -23.30
CA LEU A 59 7.55 0.17 -22.44
C LEU A 59 7.57 -1.25 -21.88
N GLU A 60 8.72 -1.90 -21.94
CA GLU A 60 8.90 -3.25 -21.41
C GLU A 60 9.24 -3.19 -19.91
N CYS A 61 8.44 -3.88 -19.10
CA CYS A 61 8.80 -4.23 -17.74
C CYS A 61 9.57 -5.55 -17.77
N ARG A 62 10.88 -5.48 -17.55
CA ARG A 62 11.76 -6.65 -17.56
C ARG A 62 11.97 -7.21 -16.15
N GLU A 63 12.04 -8.52 -16.05
CA GLU A 63 12.46 -9.21 -14.84
C GLU A 63 13.94 -8.91 -14.57
N ALA A 64 14.28 -8.52 -13.34
CA ALA A 64 15.67 -8.19 -13.02
C ALA A 64 16.60 -9.42 -13.02
N ALA A 65 16.07 -10.62 -12.69
CA ALA A 65 16.86 -11.84 -12.63
C ALA A 65 17.16 -12.45 -14.01
N THR A 66 16.18 -12.44 -14.93
CA THR A 66 16.28 -13.13 -16.23
C THR A 66 16.44 -12.16 -17.41
N GLY A 67 16.10 -10.88 -17.22
CA GLY A 67 16.03 -9.89 -18.28
C GLY A 67 14.84 -10.06 -19.23
N ARG A 68 14.00 -11.08 -19.03
CA ARG A 68 12.82 -11.34 -19.87
C ARG A 68 11.75 -10.28 -19.66
N THR A 69 11.00 -9.98 -20.71
CA THR A 69 9.84 -9.09 -20.62
C THR A 69 8.71 -9.76 -19.84
N ALA A 70 8.45 -9.28 -18.63
CA ALA A 70 7.34 -9.74 -17.78
C ALA A 70 6.00 -9.19 -18.26
N ALA A 71 5.97 -7.89 -18.58
CA ALA A 71 4.79 -7.17 -19.02
C ALA A 71 5.15 -5.95 -19.88
N VAL A 72 4.15 -5.37 -20.52
CA VAL A 72 4.25 -4.14 -21.30
C VAL A 72 3.30 -3.10 -20.74
N VAL A 73 3.76 -1.86 -20.62
CA VAL A 73 3.00 -0.71 -20.12
C VAL A 73 3.05 0.41 -21.18
N PRO A 74 1.96 1.12 -21.47
CA PRO A 74 2.02 2.30 -22.34
C PRO A 74 2.89 3.40 -21.72
N ALA A 75 3.73 4.03 -22.54
CA ALA A 75 4.42 5.27 -22.18
C ALA A 75 3.39 6.40 -22.13
N GLY A 76 3.13 6.91 -20.93
CA GLY A 76 2.20 8.02 -20.74
C GLY A 76 2.73 9.32 -21.32
N ASP A 77 1.84 10.15 -21.85
CA ASP A 77 2.16 11.51 -22.31
C ASP A 77 1.51 12.59 -21.43
N SER A 78 1.63 13.85 -21.85
CA SER A 78 1.03 14.98 -21.14
C SER A 78 -0.51 14.94 -21.12
N SER A 79 -1.15 14.29 -22.09
CA SER A 79 -2.61 14.15 -22.13
C SER A 79 -3.10 13.15 -21.09
N ASP A 80 -2.40 12.02 -20.94
CA ASP A 80 -2.70 11.01 -19.92
C ASP A 80 -2.49 11.61 -18.51
N LEU A 81 -1.45 12.42 -18.35
CA LEU A 81 -1.20 13.15 -17.11
C LEU A 81 -2.32 14.16 -16.80
N ALA A 82 -2.80 14.92 -17.79
CA ALA A 82 -3.89 15.87 -17.60
C ALA A 82 -5.19 15.18 -17.14
N VAL A 83 -5.50 14.01 -17.71
CA VAL A 83 -6.65 13.19 -17.28
C VAL A 83 -6.46 12.70 -15.85
N ALA A 84 -5.26 12.24 -15.48
CA ALA A 84 -4.96 11.79 -14.12
C ALA A 84 -5.08 12.93 -13.09
N VAL A 85 -4.58 14.12 -13.42
CA VAL A 85 -4.67 15.31 -12.54
C VAL A 85 -6.12 15.77 -12.40
N ALA A 86 -6.89 15.80 -13.48
CA ALA A 86 -8.31 16.17 -13.43
C ALA A 86 -9.12 15.19 -12.56
N ALA A 87 -8.88 13.88 -12.70
CA ALA A 87 -9.50 12.86 -11.86
C ALA A 87 -9.11 13.01 -10.38
N ALA A 88 -7.84 13.29 -10.09
CA ALA A 88 -7.37 13.53 -8.74
C ALA A 88 -8.00 14.79 -8.12
N ALA A 89 -8.13 15.88 -8.89
CA ALA A 89 -8.78 17.10 -8.45
C ALA A 89 -10.26 16.90 -8.14
N ALA A 90 -10.98 16.14 -8.98
CA ALA A 90 -12.37 15.80 -8.74
C ALA A 90 -12.58 14.93 -7.48
N ALA A 91 -11.63 14.05 -7.15
CA ALA A 91 -11.68 13.22 -5.95
C ALA A 91 -11.17 13.94 -4.68
N ALA A 92 -10.40 15.02 -4.84
CA ALA A 92 -9.73 15.70 -3.72
C ALA A 92 -10.72 16.29 -2.71
N GLU A 93 -11.79 16.91 -3.18
CA GLU A 93 -12.82 17.50 -2.31
C GLU A 93 -13.56 16.42 -1.51
N ALA A 94 -13.99 15.35 -2.18
CA ALA A 94 -14.65 14.22 -1.54
C ALA A 94 -13.74 13.51 -0.53
N TRP A 95 -12.43 13.38 -0.82
CA TRP A 95 -11.46 12.78 0.09
C TRP A 95 -11.16 13.68 1.30
N ALA A 96 -11.02 14.98 1.08
CA ALA A 96 -10.80 15.98 2.13
C ALA A 96 -12.00 16.09 3.09
N GLY A 97 -13.22 15.88 2.59
CA GLY A 97 -14.44 15.86 3.40
C GLY A 97 -14.59 14.63 4.30
N LEU A 98 -13.79 13.58 4.12
CA LEU A 98 -13.79 12.42 5.01
C LEU A 98 -13.14 12.78 6.35
N GLY A 99 -13.71 12.36 7.47
CA GLY A 99 -13.06 12.52 8.77
C GLY A 99 -11.77 11.69 8.90
N GLY A 100 -10.85 12.12 9.77
CA GLY A 100 -9.61 11.38 10.08
C GLY A 100 -9.82 9.88 10.37
N PRO A 101 -10.79 9.48 11.20
CA PRO A 101 -11.07 8.06 11.46
C PRO A 101 -11.49 7.27 10.21
N GLU A 102 -12.27 7.87 9.31
CA GLU A 102 -12.73 7.19 8.09
C GLU A 102 -11.57 6.97 7.11
N ARG A 103 -10.69 7.98 6.95
CA ARG A 103 -9.46 7.83 6.16
C ARG A 103 -8.57 6.73 6.73
N GLY A 104 -8.36 6.72 8.05
CA GLY A 104 -7.62 5.67 8.75
C GLY A 104 -8.21 4.28 8.54
N GLN A 105 -9.54 4.14 8.56
CA GLN A 105 -10.21 2.88 8.27
C GLN A 105 -9.96 2.41 6.82
N ARG A 106 -10.03 3.32 5.84
CA ARG A 106 -9.77 2.99 4.42
C ARG A 106 -8.33 2.53 4.20
N LEU A 107 -7.36 3.20 4.81
CA LEU A 107 -5.94 2.81 4.76
C LEU A 107 -5.69 1.47 5.48
N THR A 108 -6.37 1.24 6.61
CA THR A 108 -6.30 -0.03 7.33
C THR A 108 -6.85 -1.17 6.48
N ARG A 109 -8.01 -0.97 5.83
CA ARG A 109 -8.58 -1.97 4.89
C ARG A 109 -7.62 -2.28 3.76
N LEU A 110 -6.99 -1.27 3.15
CA LEU A 110 -5.97 -1.48 2.12
C LEU A 110 -4.82 -2.35 2.64
N ALA A 111 -4.29 -2.04 3.84
CA ALA A 111 -3.21 -2.80 4.45
C ALA A 111 -3.64 -4.24 4.79
N THR A 112 -4.89 -4.47 5.19
CA THR A 112 -5.41 -5.81 5.47
C THR A 112 -5.59 -6.62 4.20
N THR A 113 -6.12 -6.03 3.12
CA THR A 113 -6.25 -6.72 1.82
C THR A 113 -4.89 -7.10 1.23
N LEU A 114 -3.89 -6.23 1.35
CA LEU A 114 -2.53 -6.50 0.90
C LEU A 114 -1.85 -7.63 1.69
N ASP A 115 -2.12 -7.73 2.99
CA ASP A 115 -1.53 -8.73 3.88
C ASP A 115 -2.26 -10.09 3.83
N GLY A 116 -3.53 -10.09 3.44
CA GLY A 116 -4.34 -11.29 3.25
C GLY A 116 -4.28 -11.79 1.80
N ASP A 117 -5.36 -11.57 1.07
CA ASP A 117 -5.62 -12.18 -0.24
C ASP A 117 -4.55 -11.85 -1.29
N CYS A 118 -4.01 -10.62 -1.27
CA CYS A 118 -3.04 -10.19 -2.26
C CYS A 118 -1.59 -10.55 -1.89
N ARG A 119 -1.33 -11.08 -0.70
CA ARG A 119 0.04 -11.25 -0.18
C ARG A 119 0.92 -12.10 -1.10
N GLY A 120 0.43 -13.28 -1.48
CA GLY A 120 1.17 -14.22 -2.34
C GLY A 120 1.49 -13.63 -3.72
N THR A 121 0.50 -13.03 -4.36
CA THR A 121 0.64 -12.40 -5.68
C THR A 121 1.55 -11.18 -5.63
N MET A 122 1.39 -10.31 -4.63
CA MET A 122 2.20 -9.10 -4.49
C MET A 122 3.67 -9.44 -4.22
N GLY A 123 3.95 -10.37 -3.30
CA GLY A 123 5.31 -10.83 -3.03
C GLY A 123 5.98 -11.42 -4.27
N ALA A 124 5.25 -12.23 -5.04
CA ALA A 124 5.73 -12.78 -6.29
C ALA A 124 6.05 -11.71 -7.35
N LEU A 125 5.15 -10.74 -7.56
CA LEU A 125 5.37 -9.65 -8.52
C LEU A 125 6.58 -8.79 -8.14
N LEU A 126 6.73 -8.47 -6.85
CA LEU A 126 7.88 -7.72 -6.34
C LEU A 126 9.19 -8.51 -6.50
N ALA A 127 9.16 -9.82 -6.30
CA ALA A 127 10.32 -10.68 -6.52
C ALA A 127 10.70 -10.75 -8.01
N LEU A 128 9.72 -10.85 -8.92
CA LEU A 128 9.96 -10.81 -10.37
C LEU A 128 10.56 -9.47 -10.82
N ALA A 129 10.00 -8.36 -10.34
CA ALA A 129 10.47 -7.02 -10.70
C ALA A 129 11.84 -6.68 -10.08
N GLY A 130 12.06 -7.06 -8.81
CA GLY A 130 13.28 -6.74 -8.07
C GLY A 130 14.40 -7.76 -8.22
N GLY A 131 14.11 -8.98 -8.69
CA GLY A 131 15.07 -10.07 -8.83
C GLY A 131 15.56 -10.65 -7.49
N ARG A 132 14.92 -10.29 -6.38
CA ARG A 132 15.27 -10.77 -5.04
C ARG A 132 14.54 -12.07 -4.71
N PRO A 133 15.10 -12.93 -3.84
CA PRO A 133 14.40 -14.08 -3.32
C PRO A 133 13.07 -13.69 -2.65
N LEU A 134 12.09 -14.59 -2.70
CA LEU A 134 10.75 -14.33 -2.19
C LEU A 134 10.74 -14.08 -0.67
N CYS A 135 11.54 -14.82 0.10
CA CYS A 135 11.70 -14.64 1.55
C CYS A 135 12.20 -13.22 1.90
N GLN A 136 13.18 -12.72 1.16
CA GLN A 136 13.70 -11.37 1.32
C GLN A 136 12.67 -10.32 0.92
N THR A 137 11.95 -10.56 -0.19
CA THR A 137 10.91 -9.65 -0.70
C THR A 137 9.75 -9.48 0.30
N PHE A 138 9.30 -10.57 0.94
CA PHE A 138 8.25 -10.47 1.95
C PHE A 138 8.67 -9.59 3.14
N GLY A 139 9.86 -9.82 3.70
CA GLY A 139 10.31 -9.05 4.86
C GLY A 139 10.69 -7.61 4.52
N ALA A 140 11.47 -7.40 3.45
CA ALA A 140 12.05 -6.10 3.13
C ALA A 140 11.09 -5.17 2.38
N ASP A 141 10.21 -5.71 1.54
CA ASP A 141 9.30 -4.89 0.73
C ASP A 141 7.87 -4.89 1.28
N LEU A 142 7.26 -6.07 1.39
CA LEU A 142 5.84 -6.15 1.70
C LEU A 142 5.58 -5.79 3.17
N ASP A 143 6.24 -6.45 4.12
CA ASP A 143 6.00 -6.24 5.54
C ASP A 143 6.41 -4.82 5.97
N LEU A 144 7.52 -4.30 5.44
CA LEU A 144 7.94 -2.92 5.66
C LEU A 144 6.94 -1.92 5.08
N GLY A 145 6.51 -2.13 3.83
CA GLY A 145 5.52 -1.27 3.18
C GLY A 145 4.19 -1.22 3.93
N LEU A 146 3.70 -2.38 4.39
CA LEU A 146 2.48 -2.48 5.20
C LEU A 146 2.61 -1.72 6.53
N ARG A 147 3.76 -1.80 7.20
CA ARG A 147 4.01 -1.01 8.42
C ARG A 147 3.98 0.49 8.14
N LEU A 148 4.62 0.93 7.06
CA LEU A 148 4.65 2.34 6.64
C LEU A 148 3.24 2.87 6.28
N LEU A 149 2.33 2.00 5.84
CA LEU A 149 0.94 2.34 5.59
C LEU A 149 0.09 2.34 6.88
N ARG A 150 0.31 1.37 7.78
CA ARG A 150 -0.48 1.19 9.02
C ARG A 150 -0.20 2.26 10.07
N VAL A 151 1.05 2.70 10.22
CA VAL A 151 1.43 3.73 11.19
C VAL A 151 0.62 5.03 11.01
N PRO A 152 0.56 5.64 9.81
CA PRO A 152 -0.27 6.83 9.60
C PRO A 152 -1.78 6.52 9.59
N ALA A 153 -2.20 5.30 9.24
CA ALA A 153 -3.61 4.88 9.28
C ALA A 153 -4.16 4.74 10.71
N GLY A 154 -3.31 4.32 11.65
CA GLY A 154 -3.66 4.13 13.06
C GLY A 154 -3.93 5.42 13.82
N GLY A 155 -3.71 6.58 13.18
CA GLY A 155 -4.31 7.84 13.59
C GLY A 155 -4.23 8.10 15.09
N VAL A 156 -3.02 8.10 15.66
CA VAL A 156 -2.83 8.99 16.81
C VAL A 156 -3.16 10.36 16.24
N GLN A 157 -4.25 10.99 16.68
CA GLN A 157 -4.46 12.42 16.49
C GLN A 157 -3.13 13.05 16.87
N VAL A 158 -2.33 13.44 15.89
CA VAL A 158 -1.00 13.96 16.17
C VAL A 158 -1.29 15.31 16.82
N PRO A 159 -1.05 15.46 18.14
CA PRO A 159 -1.37 16.71 18.81
C PRO A 159 -0.57 17.83 18.13
N GLY A 160 -1.26 18.93 17.80
CA GLY A 160 -0.66 20.06 17.08
C GLY A 160 -0.91 20.09 15.55
N LEU A 161 -1.67 19.15 15.00
CA LEU A 161 -2.18 19.24 13.61
C LEU A 161 -3.59 19.85 13.52
N GLU A 162 -4.10 20.41 14.61
CA GLU A 162 -5.37 21.13 14.64
C GLU A 162 -5.31 22.35 13.71
N GLY A 163 -6.28 22.49 12.80
CA GLY A 163 -6.36 23.59 11.84
C GLY A 163 -5.54 23.43 10.55
N TRP A 164 -4.85 22.29 10.35
CA TRP A 164 -4.10 22.03 9.13
C TRP A 164 -5.01 21.65 7.96
N THR A 165 -5.01 22.46 6.91
CA THR A 165 -5.80 22.20 5.70
C THR A 165 -5.05 21.32 4.70
N PRO A 166 -5.75 20.44 3.96
CA PRO A 166 -5.14 19.66 2.89
C PRO A 166 -4.66 20.58 1.76
N LEU A 167 -3.44 20.33 1.26
CA LEU A 167 -2.84 21.09 0.15
C LEU A 167 -3.51 20.81 -1.21
N GLY A 168 -4.35 19.78 -1.31
CA GLY A 168 -5.00 19.34 -2.54
C GLY A 168 -4.24 18.21 -3.24
N VAL A 169 -4.07 18.30 -4.56
CA VAL A 169 -3.46 17.25 -5.38
C VAL A 169 -1.94 17.28 -5.27
N VAL A 170 -1.33 16.14 -4.92
CA VAL A 170 0.13 15.99 -4.81
C VAL A 170 0.62 14.98 -5.84
N ALA A 171 1.61 15.38 -6.65
CA ALA A 171 2.30 14.47 -7.57
C ALA A 171 3.47 13.80 -6.87
N VAL A 172 3.52 12.46 -6.91
CA VAL A 172 4.60 11.66 -6.36
C VAL A 172 5.44 11.06 -7.48
N VAL A 173 6.70 11.50 -7.58
CA VAL A 173 7.67 10.95 -8.54
C VAL A 173 8.65 10.07 -7.79
N LEU A 174 8.84 8.85 -8.29
CA LEU A 174 9.80 7.87 -7.78
C LEU A 174 10.91 7.68 -8.82
N ALA A 175 12.16 7.66 -8.35
CA ALA A 175 13.32 7.44 -9.22
C ALA A 175 13.82 6.00 -9.10
N GLY A 176 14.22 5.40 -10.23
CA GLY A 176 14.81 4.05 -10.29
C GLY A 176 13.77 2.92 -10.24
N PRO A 177 14.21 1.67 -9.96
CA PRO A 177 13.28 0.56 -9.76
C PRO A 177 12.41 0.88 -8.54
N CYS A 178 11.13 1.17 -8.79
CA CYS A 178 10.20 1.59 -7.75
C CYS A 178 9.96 0.44 -6.77
N SER A 179 10.37 0.60 -5.52
CA SER A 179 10.06 -0.38 -4.46
C SER A 179 8.72 -0.04 -3.80
N LEU A 180 7.98 -1.08 -3.38
CA LEU A 180 6.71 -0.90 -2.68
C LEU A 180 6.86 -0.05 -1.39
N PRO A 181 7.90 -0.24 -0.55
CA PRO A 181 8.15 0.65 0.58
C PRO A 181 8.35 2.12 0.17
N ALA A 182 9.08 2.37 -0.92
CA ALA A 182 9.36 3.71 -1.43
C ALA A 182 8.10 4.41 -1.99
N LEU A 183 7.08 3.65 -2.38
CA LEU A 183 5.76 4.19 -2.70
C LEU A 183 4.93 4.44 -1.42
N LEU A 184 4.83 3.44 -0.56
CA LEU A 184 3.94 3.48 0.60
C LEU A 184 4.39 4.47 1.69
N TRP A 185 5.69 4.73 1.85
CA TRP A 185 6.13 5.78 2.79
C TRP A 185 5.70 7.19 2.37
N LYS A 186 5.48 7.43 1.07
CA LYS A 186 4.95 8.71 0.58
C LYS A 186 3.43 8.71 0.63
N LEU A 187 2.79 7.64 0.14
CA LEU A 187 1.33 7.57 0.09
C LEU A 187 0.68 7.52 1.47
N GLY A 188 1.26 6.80 2.43
CA GLY A 188 0.73 6.68 3.79
C GLY A 188 0.41 8.04 4.44
N PRO A 189 1.41 8.92 4.65
CA PRO A 189 1.15 10.23 5.22
C PRO A 189 0.30 11.13 4.31
N LEU A 190 0.50 11.09 2.98
CA LEU A 190 -0.28 11.93 2.05
C LEU A 190 -1.79 11.63 2.11
N LEU A 191 -2.16 10.36 2.32
CA LEU A 191 -3.56 9.94 2.39
C LEU A 191 -4.14 10.06 3.81
N ALA A 192 -3.31 9.98 4.84
CA ALA A 192 -3.75 10.13 6.23
C ALA A 192 -3.98 11.59 6.62
N MET A 193 -3.15 12.50 6.12
CA MET A 193 -3.21 13.94 6.42
C MET A 193 -4.34 14.65 5.65
N GLY A 194 -5.10 15.53 6.30
CA GLY A 194 -6.16 16.32 5.65
C GLY A 194 -7.33 16.69 6.55
N GLU A 195 -7.08 17.15 7.77
CA GLU A 195 -8.15 17.54 8.70
C GLU A 195 -8.87 18.80 8.22
N GLN A 196 -10.07 18.65 7.64
CA GLN A 196 -11.03 19.76 7.56
C GLN A 196 -11.88 19.77 8.83
N HIS A 197 -11.54 20.65 9.77
CA HIS A 197 -12.37 20.94 10.93
C HIS A 197 -13.58 21.78 10.50
N GLY A 198 -14.66 21.10 10.09
CA GLY A 198 -15.99 21.69 9.87
C GLY A 198 -17.00 21.34 10.96
N GLY A 199 -16.57 20.74 12.07
CA GLY A 199 -17.39 20.47 13.24
C GLY A 199 -17.34 21.66 14.19
N THR A 200 -18.48 22.34 14.36
CA THR A 200 -18.67 23.33 15.42
C THR A 200 -18.25 22.72 16.76
N VAL A 201 -17.26 23.34 17.41
CA VAL A 201 -16.93 23.14 18.83
C VAL A 201 -18.14 23.58 19.64
N GLY A 202 -19.10 22.68 19.82
CA GLY A 202 -20.33 22.93 20.57
C GLY A 202 -20.80 21.72 21.40
N ASP A 203 -20.27 20.52 21.15
CA ASP A 203 -20.86 19.29 21.71
C ASP A 203 -19.89 18.44 22.56
N LEU A 204 -18.76 19.02 22.97
CA LEU A 204 -17.83 18.39 23.93
C LEU A 204 -17.73 19.12 25.27
N GLY A 205 -18.55 20.17 25.48
CA GLY A 205 -18.65 20.87 26.77
C GLY A 205 -19.45 20.12 27.83
N ASP A 206 -20.45 19.31 27.44
CA ASP A 206 -21.40 18.72 28.38
C ASP A 206 -20.92 17.43 29.06
N SER A 207 -19.84 16.81 28.58
CA SER A 207 -19.34 15.53 29.13
C SER A 207 -18.27 15.70 30.22
N LEU A 208 -17.81 16.92 30.52
CA LEU A 208 -16.78 17.17 31.54
C LEU A 208 -17.26 17.95 32.77
N GLU A 209 -18.48 18.50 32.77
CA GLU A 209 -19.02 19.20 33.95
C GLU A 209 -19.73 18.28 34.96
N THR A 210 -19.99 17.01 34.67
CA THR A 210 -20.66 16.08 35.60
C THR A 210 -19.73 15.39 36.61
N LEU A 211 -18.43 15.67 36.61
CA LEU A 211 -17.47 15.12 37.59
C LEU A 211 -16.86 16.16 38.54
N GLY A 212 -17.44 17.37 38.60
CA GLY A 212 -16.83 18.52 39.27
C GLY A 212 -17.69 19.27 40.29
N THR A 213 -18.76 18.71 40.87
CA THR A 213 -19.47 19.38 41.97
C THR A 213 -20.01 18.42 43.03
N THR A 214 -19.15 18.03 43.97
CA THR A 214 -19.58 17.80 45.36
C THR A 214 -18.62 18.53 46.28
N GLY A 215 -18.89 19.84 46.41
CA GLY A 215 -18.33 20.66 47.47
C GLY A 215 -18.84 20.18 48.82
N ASP A 216 -17.88 20.00 49.72
CA ASP A 216 -18.05 20.00 51.17
C ASP A 216 -18.83 21.24 51.63
N PRO A 217 -19.67 21.12 52.66
CA PRO A 217 -19.73 22.18 53.65
C PRO A 217 -19.65 21.58 55.06
N GLY A 218 -18.52 21.80 55.73
CA GLY A 218 -18.53 21.89 57.18
C GLY A 218 -19.30 23.13 57.63
N ASP A 219 -20.27 22.98 58.54
CA ASP A 219 -20.43 23.89 59.69
C ASP A 219 -21.36 23.30 60.77
N LYS A 220 -20.85 23.32 62.00
CA LYS A 220 -21.50 23.55 63.31
C LYS A 220 -22.71 22.74 63.79
N GLY A 221 -22.50 22.13 64.97
CA GLY A 221 -23.52 21.69 65.92
C GLY A 221 -22.92 20.81 67.00
#